data_AF-A0AAV9YZ71-F1
#
_entry.id   AF-A0AAV9YZ71-F1
#
_cell.length_a   1.000
_cell.length_b   1.000
_cell.length_c   1.000
_cell.angle_alpha   90.00
_cell.angle_beta   90.00
_cell.angle_gamma   90.00
#
_symmetry.space_group_name_H-M   'P 1'
#
loop_
_entity.id
_entity.type
_entity.pdbx_description
1 polymer ?
#
loop_
_entity_poly.entity_id
_entity_poly.type
_entity_poly.pdbx_seq_one_letter_code
_entity_poly.pdbx_strand_id
1 'polypeptide(L)'
;MGAAFGALMLSFLIALFLFSDASSRKRPVFFLSAAAVTLGAVEGFMITHFHASFNFVLDLKVTNAYTALINFVLLFAPIPVQMILLLRIVSAYQDRWLILVLLLPVLIFIARIFNMLVAIIQIATRPWNFVADWNHLPFSKIEWILQLIFNVSVAFLRQLDLPPENEEPQSSGSYTPLVWKTLRMIWMTSLTNFIIPCILQIVQIALILHGRQGKTEDQWFSECSLMMVLNGYLTIIGVVFATVWANWTIQSQAEVWSRLPTTPSSAALPWSQDFHASEH
;
A
#
# COMPACT_ATOMS: atom_id res chain seq x y z
N MET A 1 13.21 -17.87 -0.30
CA MET A 1 12.09 -16.92 -0.47
C MET A 1 12.56 -15.49 -0.64
N GLY A 2 13.48 -14.98 0.21
CA GLY A 2 14.06 -13.65 0.04
C GLY A 2 14.56 -13.37 -1.39
N ALA A 3 15.29 -14.30 -1.99
CA ALA A 3 15.80 -14.14 -3.36
C ALA A 3 14.68 -14.02 -4.41
N ALA A 4 13.65 -14.87 -4.30
CA ALA A 4 12.52 -14.86 -5.22
C ALA A 4 11.70 -13.58 -5.10
N PHE A 5 11.36 -13.15 -3.88
CA PHE A 5 10.62 -11.91 -3.67
C PHE A 5 11.46 -10.67 -3.98
N GLY A 6 12.75 -10.66 -3.65
CA GLY A 6 13.67 -9.57 -4.01
C GLY A 6 13.79 -9.40 -5.52
N ALA A 7 13.93 -10.50 -6.28
CA ALA A 7 13.91 -10.48 -7.75
C ALA A 7 12.56 -10.04 -8.32
N LEU A 8 11.46 -10.45 -7.70
CA LEU A 8 10.11 -10.00 -8.07
C LEU A 8 9.94 -8.49 -7.84
N MET A 9 10.41 -7.95 -6.71
CA MET A 9 10.39 -6.51 -6.44
C MET A 9 11.23 -5.75 -7.46
N LEU A 10 12.40 -6.28 -7.85
CA LEU A 10 13.20 -5.67 -8.91
C LEU A 10 12.46 -5.63 -10.24
N SER A 11 11.75 -6.70 -10.60
CA SER A 11 10.87 -6.74 -11.78
C SER A 11 9.76 -5.69 -11.70
N PHE A 12 9.14 -5.51 -10.53
CA PHE A 12 8.14 -4.46 -10.33
C PHE A 12 8.72 -3.06 -10.39
N LEU A 13 9.95 -2.85 -9.92
CA LEU A 13 10.62 -1.56 -10.02
C LEU A 13 10.82 -1.19 -11.49
N ILE A 14 11.34 -2.12 -12.29
CA ILE A 14 11.53 -1.96 -13.73
C ILE A 14 10.18 -1.66 -14.40
N ALA A 15 9.14 -2.47 -14.12
CA ALA A 15 7.81 -2.26 -14.66
C ALA A 15 7.23 -0.88 -14.30
N LEU A 16 7.40 -0.43 -13.05
CA LEU A 16 6.93 0.86 -12.57
C LEU A 16 7.59 2.02 -13.33
N PHE A 17 8.87 1.91 -13.69
CA PHE A 17 9.53 2.92 -14.53
C PHE A 17 9.14 2.81 -16.01
N LEU A 18 9.02 1.60 -16.56
CA LEU A 18 8.67 1.39 -17.96
C LEU A 18 7.26 1.85 -18.30
N PHE A 19 6.29 1.60 -17.42
CA PHE A 19 4.88 1.95 -17.65
C PHE A 19 4.48 3.33 -17.11
N SER A 20 5.44 4.12 -16.60
CA SER A 20 5.15 5.45 -16.05
C SER A 20 5.62 6.57 -16.96
N ASP A 21 4.70 7.48 -17.29
CA ASP A 21 4.97 8.70 -18.04
C ASP A 21 5.70 9.76 -17.21
N ALA A 22 6.35 10.71 -17.89
CA ALA A 22 7.04 11.84 -17.26
C ALA A 22 6.14 12.68 -16.32
N SER A 23 4.83 12.74 -16.58
CA SER A 23 3.86 13.42 -15.72
C SER A 23 3.54 12.63 -14.46
N SER A 24 3.38 11.30 -14.57
CA SER A 24 3.09 10.40 -13.44
C SER A 24 4.26 10.33 -12.45
N ARG A 25 5.51 10.35 -12.97
CA ARG A 25 6.74 10.36 -12.16
C ARG A 25 6.89 11.56 -11.23
N LYS A 26 6.16 12.66 -11.47
CA LYS A 26 6.17 13.85 -10.62
C LYS A 26 5.21 13.74 -9.44
N ARG A 27 4.33 12.73 -9.41
CA ARG A 27 3.34 12.55 -8.33
C ARG A 27 4.01 11.91 -7.11
N PRO A 28 3.69 12.34 -5.87
CA PRO A 28 4.29 11.79 -4.66
C PRO A 28 4.04 10.27 -4.50
N VAL A 29 2.88 9.79 -4.96
CA VAL A 29 2.53 8.36 -4.97
C VAL A 29 3.53 7.53 -5.77
N PHE A 30 4.07 8.05 -6.87
CA PHE A 30 5.08 7.35 -7.66
C PHE A 30 6.37 7.15 -6.87
N PHE A 31 6.89 8.21 -6.24
CA PHE A 31 8.11 8.15 -5.43
C PHE A 31 7.97 7.19 -4.24
N LEU A 32 6.84 7.26 -3.53
CA LEU A 32 6.58 6.35 -2.42
C LEU A 32 6.45 4.90 -2.89
N SER A 33 5.87 4.66 -4.08
CA SER A 33 5.76 3.31 -4.64
C SER A 33 7.14 2.76 -5.01
N ALA A 34 7.97 3.57 -5.67
CA ALA A 34 9.35 3.22 -5.97
C ALA A 34 10.17 2.95 -4.70
N ALA A 35 9.99 3.77 -3.66
CA ALA A 35 10.63 3.58 -2.37
C ALA A 35 10.19 2.28 -1.68
N ALA A 36 8.88 1.98 -1.64
CA ALA A 36 8.34 0.73 -1.10
C ALA A 36 8.96 -0.49 -1.78
N VAL A 37 8.97 -0.50 -3.13
CA VAL A 37 9.52 -1.59 -3.93
C VAL A 37 11.02 -1.73 -3.70
N THR A 38 11.75 -0.62 -3.64
CA THR A 38 13.20 -0.63 -3.39
C THR A 38 13.51 -1.20 -2.00
N LEU A 39 12.78 -0.77 -0.96
CA LEU A 39 12.93 -1.31 0.39
C LEU A 39 12.61 -2.81 0.43
N GLY A 40 11.53 -3.26 -0.22
CA GLY A 40 11.22 -4.69 -0.33
C GLY A 40 12.30 -5.48 -1.08
N ALA A 41 12.90 -4.93 -2.13
CA ALA A 41 14.01 -5.56 -2.82
C ALA A 41 15.25 -5.70 -1.91
N VAL A 42 15.61 -4.62 -1.21
CA VAL A 42 16.71 -4.60 -0.22
C VAL A 42 16.43 -5.62 0.88
N GLU A 43 15.21 -5.67 1.42
CA GLU A 43 14.78 -6.68 2.40
C GLU A 43 15.04 -8.10 1.89
N GLY A 44 14.62 -8.41 0.66
CA GLY A 44 14.80 -9.74 0.07
C GLY A 44 16.26 -10.15 -0.08
N PHE A 45 17.12 -9.22 -0.52
CA PHE A 45 18.55 -9.45 -0.60
C PHE A 45 19.19 -9.64 0.78
N MET A 46 18.84 -8.79 1.76
CA MET A 46 19.38 -8.88 3.12
C MET A 46 18.98 -10.19 3.81
N ILE A 47 17.72 -10.61 3.69
CA ILE A 47 17.23 -11.89 4.23
C ILE A 47 17.96 -13.05 3.57
N THR A 48 18.14 -13.02 2.25
CA THR A 48 18.87 -14.06 1.52
C THR A 48 20.32 -14.15 1.98
N HIS A 49 21.00 -13.00 2.08
CA HIS A 49 22.37 -12.92 2.56
C HIS A 49 22.50 -13.42 4.00
N PHE A 50 21.57 -13.05 4.88
CA PHE A 50 21.52 -13.52 6.26
C PHE A 50 21.39 -15.04 6.32
N HIS A 51 20.43 -15.63 5.59
CA HIS A 51 20.25 -17.07 5.54
C HIS A 51 21.45 -17.81 4.92
N ALA A 52 22.04 -17.26 3.86
CA ALA A 52 23.22 -17.87 3.23
C ALA A 52 24.42 -17.86 4.19
N SER A 53 24.64 -16.73 4.88
CA SER A 53 25.71 -16.60 5.87
C SER A 53 25.54 -17.60 7.01
N PHE A 54 24.31 -17.74 7.53
CA PHE A 54 24.02 -18.64 8.64
C PHE A 54 24.19 -20.13 8.27
N ASN A 55 23.81 -20.52 7.05
CA ASN A 55 23.84 -21.94 6.65
C ASN A 55 25.18 -22.38 6.05
N PHE A 56 25.94 -21.49 5.42
CA PHE A 56 27.14 -21.86 4.66
C PHE A 56 28.45 -21.36 5.26
N VAL A 57 28.43 -20.32 6.12
CA VAL A 57 29.64 -19.78 6.74
C VAL A 57 29.60 -20.06 8.23
N LEU A 58 30.24 -21.18 8.63
CA LEU A 58 30.22 -21.75 9.98
C LEU A 58 30.73 -20.83 11.11
N ASP A 59 31.20 -19.62 10.81
CA ASP A 59 31.82 -18.72 11.80
C ASP A 59 31.44 -17.23 11.65
N LEU A 60 30.43 -16.91 10.82
CA LEU A 60 30.02 -15.52 10.67
C LEU A 60 29.19 -15.08 11.88
N LYS A 61 29.84 -14.41 12.85
CA LYS A 61 29.16 -13.76 13.96
C LYS A 61 28.30 -12.62 13.42
N VAL A 62 26.99 -12.86 13.32
CA VAL A 62 26.04 -11.80 13.01
C VAL A 62 26.10 -10.74 14.11
N THR A 63 26.49 -9.53 13.76
CA THR A 63 26.57 -8.42 14.70
C THR A 63 25.17 -7.88 15.00
N ASN A 64 24.96 -7.34 16.20
CA ASN A 64 23.71 -6.67 16.56
C ASN A 64 23.38 -5.53 15.58
N ALA A 65 24.40 -4.85 15.05
CA ALA A 65 24.23 -3.80 14.04
C ALA A 65 23.62 -4.34 12.74
N TYR A 66 24.06 -5.51 12.27
CA TYR A 66 23.50 -6.13 11.07
C TYR A 66 22.05 -6.59 11.31
N THR A 67 21.76 -7.21 12.47
CA THR A 67 20.40 -7.58 12.86
C THR A 67 19.48 -6.36 12.96
N ALA A 68 19.95 -5.27 13.57
CA ALA A 68 19.22 -4.02 13.66
C ALA A 68 18.94 -3.43 12.28
N LEU A 69 19.90 -3.48 11.35
CA LEU A 69 19.70 -3.02 9.98
C LEU A 69 18.64 -3.84 9.23
N ILE A 70 18.64 -5.17 9.35
CA ILE A 70 17.59 -6.02 8.75
C ILE A 70 16.22 -5.65 9.31
N ASN A 71 16.10 -5.54 10.64
CA ASN A 71 14.84 -5.19 11.28
C ASN A 71 14.40 -3.77 10.91
N PHE A 72 15.34 -2.84 10.71
CA PHE A 72 15.03 -1.49 10.25
C PHE A 72 14.39 -1.54 8.87
N VAL A 73 14.99 -2.26 7.92
CA VAL A 73 14.40 -2.39 6.58
C VAL A 73 13.03 -3.06 6.64
N LEU A 74 12.90 -4.14 7.41
CA LEU A 74 11.64 -4.89 7.54
C LEU A 74 10.51 -4.06 8.16
N LEU A 75 10.81 -3.31 9.23
CA LEU A 75 9.82 -2.47 9.91
C LEU A 75 9.45 -1.23 9.11
N PHE A 76 10.40 -0.63 8.38
CA PHE A 76 10.17 0.58 7.61
C PHE A 76 9.65 0.33 6.17
N ALA A 77 9.80 -0.86 5.60
CA ALA A 77 9.30 -1.17 4.26
C ALA A 77 7.78 -0.92 4.08
N PRO A 78 6.90 -1.18 5.09
CA PRO A 78 5.48 -0.85 5.02
C PRO A 78 5.15 0.65 5.14
N ILE A 79 6.10 1.49 5.58
CA ILE A 79 5.84 2.93 5.85
C ILE A 79 5.50 3.71 4.58
N PRO A 80 6.25 3.61 3.47
CA PRO A 80 5.87 4.26 2.21
C PRO A 80 4.50 3.78 1.71
N VAL A 81 4.15 2.51 1.93
CA VAL A 81 2.84 1.96 1.55
C VAL A 81 1.72 2.67 2.29
N GLN A 82 1.85 2.84 3.60
CA GLN A 82 0.86 3.56 4.42
C GLN A 82 0.75 5.04 4.03
N MET A 83 1.88 5.67 3.72
CA MET A 83 1.90 7.04 3.20
C MET A 83 1.11 7.16 1.90
N ILE A 84 1.22 6.19 0.98
CA ILE A 84 0.41 6.16 -0.25
C ILE A 84 -1.08 6.05 0.09
N LEU A 85 -1.44 5.21 1.04
CA LEU A 85 -2.84 5.04 1.47
C LEU A 85 -3.40 6.34 2.07
N LEU A 86 -2.65 7.02 2.94
CA LEU A 86 -3.03 8.32 3.49
C LEU A 86 -3.18 9.38 2.40
N LEU A 87 -2.22 9.48 1.48
CA LEU A 87 -2.30 10.44 0.38
C LEU A 87 -3.54 10.21 -0.49
N ARG A 88 -3.90 8.94 -0.73
CA ARG A 88 -5.11 8.61 -1.50
C ARG A 88 -6.39 9.05 -0.77
N ILE A 89 -6.47 8.87 0.55
CA ILE A 89 -7.60 9.37 1.35
C ILE A 89 -7.64 10.90 1.29
N VAL A 90 -6.52 11.57 1.55
CA VAL A 90 -6.43 13.04 1.52
C VAL A 90 -6.83 13.59 0.15
N SER A 91 -6.50 12.89 -0.94
CA SER A 91 -6.90 13.31 -2.28
C SER A 91 -8.38 13.07 -2.61
N ALA A 92 -9.01 12.10 -1.95
CA ALA A 92 -10.42 11.76 -2.19
C ALA A 92 -11.37 12.71 -1.46
N TYR A 93 -11.01 13.08 -0.23
CA TYR A 93 -11.83 13.94 0.60
C TYR A 93 -11.42 15.41 0.51
N GLN A 94 -12.39 16.29 0.22
CA GLN A 94 -12.19 17.75 0.20
C GLN A 94 -12.82 18.46 1.41
N ASP A 95 -13.54 17.74 2.27
CA ASP A 95 -14.35 18.34 3.34
C ASP A 95 -13.55 18.59 4.64
N ARG A 96 -13.96 19.59 5.44
CA ARG A 96 -13.33 20.00 6.70
C ARG A 96 -13.37 18.92 7.78
N TRP A 97 -14.37 18.03 7.74
CA TRP A 97 -14.46 16.87 8.64
C TRP A 97 -13.32 15.86 8.46
N LEU A 98 -12.63 15.91 7.31
CA LEU A 98 -11.46 15.09 7.02
C LEU A 98 -10.38 15.18 8.10
N ILE A 99 -10.18 16.38 8.69
CA ILE A 99 -9.11 16.59 9.69
C ILE A 99 -9.35 15.73 10.93
N LEU A 100 -10.59 15.68 11.42
CA LEU A 100 -10.95 14.88 12.59
C LEU A 100 -10.84 13.39 12.28
N VAL A 101 -11.23 13.00 11.08
CA VAL A 101 -11.25 11.62 10.62
C VAL A 101 -9.84 11.08 10.34
N LEU A 102 -8.93 11.91 9.81
CA LEU A 102 -7.51 11.56 9.60
C LEU A 102 -6.67 11.58 10.87
N LEU A 103 -7.16 12.20 11.95
CA LEU A 103 -6.41 12.29 13.20
C LEU A 103 -6.01 10.90 13.72
N LEU A 104 -6.95 9.94 13.72
CA LEU A 104 -6.70 8.59 14.20
C LEU A 104 -5.58 7.85 13.41
N PRO A 105 -5.67 7.69 12.07
CA PRO A 105 -4.63 7.00 11.32
C PRO A 105 -3.28 7.72 11.36
N VAL A 106 -3.26 9.07 11.46
CA VAL A 106 -2.01 9.83 11.65
C VAL A 106 -1.39 9.58 13.03
N LEU A 107 -2.18 9.57 14.10
CA LEU A 107 -1.68 9.25 15.44
C LEU A 107 -1.14 7.82 15.52
N ILE A 108 -1.84 6.86 14.91
CA ILE A 108 -1.35 5.47 14.83
C ILE A 108 -0.04 5.40 14.05
N PHE A 109 0.06 6.11 12.93
CA PHE A 109 1.28 6.20 12.15
C PHE A 109 2.47 6.71 12.98
N ILE A 110 2.27 7.80 13.74
CA ILE A 110 3.30 8.37 14.63
C ILE A 110 3.69 7.35 15.72
N ALA A 111 2.70 6.70 16.35
CA ALA A 111 2.95 5.69 17.38
C ALA A 111 3.79 4.52 16.86
N ARG A 112 3.56 4.10 15.60
CA ARG A 112 4.34 3.05 14.93
C ARG A 112 5.78 3.47 14.71
N ILE A 113 6.03 4.67 14.17
CA ILE A 113 7.39 5.18 13.99
C ILE A 113 8.14 5.18 15.32
N PHE A 114 7.51 5.63 16.40
CA PHE A 114 8.12 5.60 17.73
C PHE A 114 8.41 4.16 18.20
N ASN A 115 7.45 3.25 18.07
CA ASN A 115 7.61 1.84 18.44
C ASN A 115 8.76 1.16 17.66
N MET A 116 8.85 1.42 16.35
CA MET A 116 9.94 0.92 15.51
C MET A 116 11.30 1.46 15.97
N LEU A 117 11.41 2.77 16.23
CA LEU A 117 12.67 3.36 16.69
C LEU A 117 13.13 2.74 18.01
N VAL A 118 12.23 2.56 18.97
CA VAL A 118 12.53 1.88 20.23
C VAL A 118 12.99 0.44 19.97
N ALA A 119 12.30 -0.31 19.11
CA ALA A 119 12.67 -1.67 18.76
C ALA A 119 14.09 -1.75 18.18
N ILE A 120 14.42 -0.88 17.21
CA ILE A 120 15.74 -0.86 16.57
C ILE A 120 16.84 -0.51 17.57
N ILE A 121 16.63 0.49 18.43
CA ILE A 121 17.62 0.86 19.46
C ILE A 121 17.86 -0.32 20.41
N GLN A 122 16.81 -1.03 20.83
CA GLN A 122 16.95 -2.19 21.70
C GLN A 122 17.67 -3.35 21.02
N ILE A 123 17.35 -3.64 19.76
CA ILE A 123 18.02 -4.68 18.96
C ILE A 123 19.51 -4.36 18.77
N ALA A 124 19.85 -3.09 18.53
CA ALA A 124 21.23 -2.67 18.31
C ALA A 124 22.11 -2.72 19.57
N THR A 125 21.53 -2.47 20.75
CA THR A 125 22.30 -2.24 21.99
C THR A 125 22.49 -3.47 22.87
N ARG A 126 21.67 -4.52 22.71
CA ARG A 126 21.73 -5.72 23.56
C ARG A 126 22.10 -6.96 22.74
N PRO A 127 22.86 -7.91 23.30
CA PRO A 127 23.00 -9.23 22.68
C PRO A 127 21.66 -9.95 22.78
N TRP A 128 21.08 -10.31 21.63
CA TRP A 128 19.78 -10.99 21.55
C TRP A 128 19.97 -12.44 21.13
N ASN A 129 19.31 -13.36 21.83
CA ASN A 129 18.98 -14.64 21.24
C ASN A 129 17.64 -14.48 20.52
N PHE A 130 17.72 -14.16 19.23
CA PHE A 130 16.59 -13.71 18.46
C PHE A 130 15.41 -14.69 18.49
N VAL A 131 15.65 -16.00 18.55
CA VAL A 131 14.60 -17.03 18.61
C VAL A 131 13.97 -17.09 20.00
N ALA A 132 14.80 -17.18 21.05
CA ALA A 132 14.33 -17.31 22.43
C ALA A 132 13.62 -16.04 22.92
N ASP A 133 14.14 -14.88 22.55
CA ASP A 133 13.66 -13.59 23.03
C ASP A 133 12.48 -13.04 22.23
N TRP A 134 12.21 -13.58 21.02
CA TRP A 134 11.16 -13.07 20.11
C TRP A 134 9.79 -12.96 20.78
N ASN A 135 9.42 -13.95 21.60
CA ASN A 135 8.13 -13.95 22.27
C ASN A 135 8.00 -12.86 23.34
N HIS A 136 9.13 -12.43 23.90
CA HIS A 136 9.20 -11.42 24.95
C HIS A 136 9.28 -10.00 24.39
N LEU A 137 9.49 -9.83 23.09
CA LEU A 137 9.52 -8.52 22.44
C LEU A 137 8.10 -7.96 22.29
N PRO A 138 7.70 -6.94 23.08
CA PRO A 138 6.37 -6.35 22.94
C PRO A 138 6.25 -5.55 21.63
N PHE A 139 7.36 -5.06 21.08
CA PHE A 139 7.36 -4.14 19.95
C PHE A 139 6.75 -4.74 18.68
N SER A 140 7.06 -6.00 18.36
CA SER A 140 6.49 -6.67 17.18
C SER A 140 4.97 -6.85 17.32
N LYS A 141 4.51 -7.24 18.52
CA LYS A 141 3.07 -7.41 18.81
C LYS A 141 2.33 -6.09 18.70
N ILE A 142 2.87 -5.03 19.33
CA ILE A 142 2.34 -3.67 19.25
C ILE A 142 2.29 -3.20 17.79
N GLU A 143 3.38 -3.39 17.05
CA GLU A 143 3.49 -2.98 15.65
C GLU A 143 2.40 -3.58 14.78
N TRP A 144 2.17 -4.88 14.93
CA TRP A 144 1.19 -5.61 14.12
C TRP A 144 -0.25 -5.24 14.47
N ILE A 145 -0.53 -5.00 15.75
CA ILE A 145 -1.84 -4.51 16.18
C ILE A 145 -2.07 -3.09 15.64
N LEU A 146 -1.09 -2.19 15.79
CA LEU A 146 -1.18 -0.83 15.26
C LEU A 146 -1.34 -0.84 13.73
N GLN A 147 -0.65 -1.73 13.02
CA GLN A 147 -0.80 -1.91 11.58
C GLN A 147 -2.20 -2.38 11.20
N LEU A 148 -2.77 -3.34 11.93
CA LEU A 148 -4.14 -3.80 11.70
C LEU A 148 -5.14 -2.67 11.92
N ILE A 149 -5.04 -1.95 13.05
CA ILE A 149 -5.94 -0.83 13.35
C ILE A 149 -5.81 0.24 12.26
N PHE A 150 -4.60 0.60 11.85
CA PHE A 150 -4.38 1.56 10.76
C PHE A 150 -5.10 1.13 9.47
N ASN A 151 -4.89 -0.11 9.03
CA ASN A 151 -5.49 -0.61 7.79
C ASN A 151 -7.02 -0.65 7.87
N VAL A 152 -7.58 -1.06 9.02
CA VAL A 152 -9.03 -1.05 9.26
C VAL A 152 -9.58 0.36 9.28
N SER A 153 -8.90 1.30 9.95
CA SER A 153 -9.30 2.72 9.96
C SER A 153 -9.35 3.26 8.54
N VAL A 154 -8.29 3.10 7.75
CA VAL A 154 -8.27 3.58 6.35
C VAL A 154 -9.36 2.91 5.50
N ALA A 155 -9.57 1.61 5.67
CA ALA A 155 -10.62 0.90 4.93
C ALA A 155 -12.02 1.42 5.30
N PHE A 156 -12.27 1.68 6.58
CA PHE A 156 -13.51 2.28 7.06
C PHE A 156 -13.71 3.67 6.49
N LEU A 157 -12.66 4.51 6.45
CA LEU A 157 -12.75 5.83 5.82
C LEU A 157 -13.18 5.68 4.37
N ARG A 158 -12.52 4.83 3.59
CA ARG A 158 -12.87 4.65 2.18
C ARG A 158 -14.33 4.21 1.95
N GLN A 159 -14.94 3.48 2.89
CA GLN A 159 -16.36 3.12 2.78
C GLN A 159 -17.29 4.30 2.99
N LEU A 160 -16.91 5.28 3.82
CA LEU A 160 -17.69 6.51 4.05
C LEU A 160 -17.68 7.45 2.84
N ASP A 161 -16.74 7.31 1.92
CA ASP A 161 -16.62 8.13 0.71
C ASP A 161 -17.55 7.68 -0.44
N LEU A 162 -18.28 6.57 -0.26
CA LEU A 162 -19.17 6.10 -1.31
C LEU A 162 -20.36 7.08 -1.41
N PRO A 163 -20.56 7.72 -2.58
CA PRO A 163 -21.69 8.63 -2.76
C PRO A 163 -22.99 7.87 -2.46
N PRO A 164 -23.95 8.50 -1.76
CA PRO A 164 -25.20 7.84 -1.41
C PRO A 164 -25.90 7.34 -2.69
N GLU A 165 -26.31 6.08 -2.67
CA GLU A 165 -26.99 5.36 -3.76
C GLU A 165 -28.29 6.07 -4.25
N ASN A 166 -28.72 7.12 -3.54
CA ASN A 166 -29.94 7.87 -3.80
C ASN A 166 -29.78 8.98 -4.84
N GLU A 167 -28.58 9.26 -5.35
CA GLU A 167 -28.43 10.05 -6.58
C GLU A 167 -28.68 9.15 -7.79
N GLU A 168 -29.96 8.79 -8.01
CA GLU A 168 -30.39 8.18 -9.26
C GLU A 168 -29.92 9.08 -10.42
N PRO A 169 -29.12 8.56 -11.37
CA PRO A 169 -28.77 9.32 -12.56
C PRO A 169 -30.04 9.50 -13.39
N GLN A 170 -30.71 10.63 -13.20
CA GLN A 170 -31.79 11.13 -14.05
C GLN A 170 -31.25 11.44 -15.45
N SER A 171 -30.90 10.43 -16.23
CA SER A 171 -30.88 10.53 -17.69
C SER A 171 -30.87 9.14 -18.32
N SER A 172 -31.99 8.82 -18.93
CA SER A 172 -32.24 7.69 -19.81
C SER A 172 -31.20 7.64 -20.94
N GLY A 173 -30.30 6.65 -20.93
CA GLY A 173 -29.40 6.42 -22.08
C GLY A 173 -28.14 5.62 -21.78
N SER A 174 -28.25 4.30 -21.61
CA SER A 174 -27.18 3.31 -21.84
C SER A 174 -25.75 3.63 -21.33
N TYR A 175 -25.59 3.98 -20.04
CA TYR A 175 -24.28 4.21 -19.39
C TYR A 175 -23.75 3.03 -18.55
N THR A 176 -24.38 1.85 -18.62
CA THR A 176 -24.05 0.68 -17.80
C THR A 176 -22.60 0.16 -17.90
N PRO A 177 -21.87 0.20 -19.04
CA PRO A 177 -20.54 -0.41 -19.09
C PRO A 177 -19.44 0.43 -18.42
N LEU A 178 -19.61 1.76 -18.31
CA LEU A 178 -18.57 2.64 -17.74
C LEU A 178 -18.59 2.59 -16.21
N VAL A 179 -19.77 2.64 -15.60
CA VAL A 179 -19.97 2.58 -14.14
C VAL A 179 -19.46 1.24 -13.59
N TRP A 180 -19.75 0.13 -14.28
CA TRP A 180 -19.27 -1.20 -13.88
C TRP A 180 -17.74 -1.31 -13.92
N LYS A 181 -17.08 -0.71 -14.92
CA LYS A 181 -15.61 -0.68 -15.00
C LYS A 181 -15.00 0.09 -13.83
N THR A 182 -15.57 1.24 -13.48
CA THR A 182 -15.10 2.05 -12.35
C THR A 182 -15.32 1.34 -11.01
N LEU A 183 -16.50 0.77 -10.78
CA LEU A 183 -16.79 -0.03 -9.57
C LEU A 183 -15.84 -1.22 -9.43
N ARG A 184 -15.63 -1.97 -10.52
CA ARG A 184 -14.69 -3.10 -10.54
C ARG A 184 -13.27 -2.65 -10.23
N MET A 185 -12.84 -1.50 -10.73
CA MET A 185 -11.52 -0.93 -10.43
C MET A 185 -11.39 -0.55 -8.95
N ILE A 186 -12.37 0.16 -8.40
CA ILE A 186 -12.39 0.55 -6.99
C ILE A 186 -12.35 -0.70 -6.10
N TRP A 187 -13.17 -1.71 -6.42
CA TRP A 187 -13.23 -2.98 -5.71
C TRP A 187 -11.91 -3.75 -5.77
N MET A 188 -11.34 -3.95 -6.96
CA MET A 188 -10.02 -4.60 -7.11
C MET A 188 -8.93 -3.86 -6.33
N THR A 189 -8.91 -2.52 -6.44
CA THR A 189 -7.97 -1.67 -5.71
C THR A 189 -8.17 -1.76 -4.20
N SER A 190 -9.41 -1.91 -3.72
CA SER A 190 -9.68 -2.11 -2.30
C SER A 190 -9.27 -3.50 -1.81
N LEU A 191 -9.55 -4.53 -2.61
CA LEU A 191 -9.24 -5.92 -2.29
C LEU A 191 -7.73 -6.14 -2.12
N THR A 192 -6.93 -5.65 -3.08
CA THR A 192 -5.47 -5.86 -3.07
C THR A 192 -4.75 -5.00 -2.03
N ASN A 193 -5.25 -3.81 -1.73
CA ASN A 193 -4.58 -2.88 -0.82
C ASN A 193 -4.96 -3.04 0.65
N PHE A 194 -6.16 -3.57 0.94
CA PHE A 194 -6.70 -3.60 2.29
C PHE A 194 -7.06 -4.99 2.74
N ILE A 195 -7.93 -5.69 2.01
CA ILE A 195 -8.53 -6.93 2.49
C ILE A 195 -7.44 -8.01 2.63
N ILE A 196 -6.61 -8.21 1.61
CA ILE A 196 -5.56 -9.24 1.64
C ILE A 196 -4.54 -8.95 2.76
N PRO A 197 -3.91 -7.74 2.83
CA PRO A 197 -3.02 -7.40 3.95
C PRO A 197 -3.69 -7.51 5.33
N CYS A 198 -4.95 -7.11 5.49
CA CYS A 198 -5.66 -7.23 6.76
C CYS A 198 -5.86 -8.68 7.19
N ILE A 199 -6.29 -9.57 6.27
CA ILE A 199 -6.47 -10.98 6.57
C ILE A 199 -5.13 -11.60 6.97
N LEU A 200 -4.05 -11.30 6.23
CA LEU A 200 -2.72 -11.80 6.56
C LEU A 200 -2.21 -11.25 7.89
N GLN A 201 -2.50 -9.99 8.22
CA GLN A 201 -2.16 -9.42 9.52
C GLN A 201 -2.91 -10.13 10.66
N ILE A 202 -4.19 -10.45 10.48
CA ILE A 202 -4.98 -11.22 11.44
C ILE A 202 -4.39 -12.62 11.61
N VAL A 203 -4.05 -13.30 10.52
CA VAL A 203 -3.39 -14.62 10.55
C VAL A 203 -2.05 -14.54 11.27
N GLN A 204 -1.24 -13.52 11.00
CA GLN A 204 0.04 -13.29 11.66
C GLN A 204 -0.12 -13.09 13.17
N ILE A 205 -1.12 -12.32 13.60
CA ILE A 205 -1.46 -12.14 15.02
C ILE A 205 -1.95 -13.45 15.65
N ALA A 206 -2.78 -14.21 14.95
CA ALA A 206 -3.26 -15.51 15.43
C ALA A 206 -2.09 -16.51 15.61
N LEU A 207 -1.15 -16.53 14.67
CA LEU A 207 0.03 -17.40 14.74
C LEU A 207 0.98 -17.03 15.88
N ILE A 208 1.18 -15.74 16.18
CA ILE A 208 2.04 -15.39 17.31
C ILE A 208 1.40 -15.67 18.66
N LEU A 209 0.07 -15.56 18.77
CA LEU A 209 -0.65 -15.79 20.02
C LEU A 209 -0.92 -17.28 20.28
N HIS A 210 -1.23 -18.05 19.23
CA HIS A 210 -1.69 -19.43 19.37
C HIS A 210 -0.82 -20.46 18.63
N GLY A 211 -0.02 -20.04 17.66
CA GLY A 211 0.74 -20.95 16.79
C GLY A 211 1.89 -21.69 17.47
N ARG A 212 2.22 -21.38 18.73
CA ARG A 212 3.29 -22.06 19.49
C ARG A 212 2.89 -23.46 19.97
N GLN A 213 1.60 -23.76 20.07
CA GLN A 213 1.14 -25.04 20.63
C GLN A 213 1.63 -26.24 19.80
N GLY A 214 2.44 -27.11 20.42
CA GLY A 214 2.92 -28.34 19.79
C GLY A 214 4.10 -28.19 18.83
N LYS A 215 4.76 -27.02 18.76
CA LYS A 215 5.92 -26.76 17.88
C LYS A 215 7.18 -26.45 18.68
N THR A 216 8.34 -26.76 18.10
CA THR A 216 9.63 -26.28 18.64
C THR A 216 9.77 -24.78 18.44
N GLU A 217 10.64 -24.12 19.22
CA GLU A 217 10.85 -22.67 19.13
C GLU A 217 11.30 -22.25 17.72
N ASP A 218 12.20 -23.02 17.10
CA ASP A 218 12.71 -22.77 15.75
C ASP A 218 11.61 -22.89 14.68
N GLN A 219 10.74 -23.90 14.79
CA GLN A 219 9.64 -24.11 13.84
C GLN A 219 8.63 -22.97 13.93
N TRP A 220 8.20 -22.64 15.15
CA TRP A 220 7.28 -21.54 15.40
C TRP A 220 7.84 -20.19 14.92
N PHE A 221 9.12 -19.92 15.23
CA PHE A 221 9.80 -18.70 14.80
C PHE A 221 9.90 -18.60 13.28
N SER A 222 10.25 -19.70 12.60
CA SER A 222 10.34 -19.77 11.14
C SER A 222 9.00 -19.48 10.47
N GLU A 223 7.91 -20.07 10.96
CA GLU A 223 6.56 -19.81 10.43
C GLU A 223 6.09 -18.38 10.65
N CYS A 224 6.33 -17.82 11.85
CA CYS A 224 5.99 -16.42 12.14
C CYS A 224 6.78 -15.46 11.26
N SER A 225 8.09 -15.71 11.09
CA SER A 225 8.97 -14.91 10.23
C SER A 225 8.55 -15.00 8.77
N LEU A 226 8.16 -16.19 8.31
CA LEU A 226 7.65 -16.41 6.96
C LEU A 226 6.39 -15.58 6.71
N MET A 227 5.42 -15.62 7.62
CA MET A 227 4.17 -14.88 7.46
C MET A 227 4.38 -13.37 7.53
N MET A 228 5.29 -12.91 8.39
CA MET A 228 5.68 -11.50 8.46
C MET A 228 6.25 -11.00 7.12
N VAL A 229 7.21 -11.73 6.55
CA VAL A 229 7.83 -11.40 5.27
C VAL A 229 6.80 -11.45 4.13
N LEU A 230 5.96 -12.49 4.10
CA LEU A 230 4.90 -12.64 3.09
C LEU A 230 3.89 -11.49 3.14
N ASN A 231 3.45 -11.11 4.34
CA ASN A 231 2.53 -9.99 4.56
C ASN A 231 3.15 -8.66 4.10
N GLY A 232 4.43 -8.41 4.42
CA GLY A 232 5.18 -7.25 3.95
C GLY A 232 5.21 -7.15 2.43
N TYR A 233 5.60 -8.23 1.73
CA TYR A 233 5.62 -8.25 0.27
C TYR A 233 4.23 -8.08 -0.34
N LEU A 234 3.20 -8.77 0.15
CA LEU A 234 1.85 -8.65 -0.40
C LEU A 234 1.26 -7.25 -0.19
N THR A 235 1.63 -6.59 0.91
CA THR A 235 1.29 -5.18 1.15
C THR A 235 1.91 -4.25 0.10
N ILE A 236 3.20 -4.43 -0.21
CA ILE A 236 3.89 -3.66 -1.26
C ILE A 236 3.29 -3.95 -2.64
N ILE A 237 3.13 -5.23 -2.99
CA ILE A 237 2.59 -5.67 -4.29
C ILE A 237 1.21 -5.10 -4.51
N GLY A 238 0.33 -5.18 -3.50
CA GLY A 238 -1.03 -4.67 -3.58
C GLY A 238 -1.06 -3.21 -4.03
N VAL A 239 -0.28 -2.36 -3.35
CA VAL A 239 -0.28 -0.91 -3.59
C VAL A 239 0.40 -0.53 -4.91
N VAL A 240 1.46 -1.22 -5.29
CA VAL A 240 2.13 -1.01 -6.58
C VAL A 240 1.20 -1.41 -7.72
N PHE A 241 0.56 -2.58 -7.63
CA PHE A 241 -0.39 -3.04 -8.63
C PHE A 241 -1.54 -2.06 -8.78
N ALA A 242 -2.11 -1.59 -7.67
CA ALA A 242 -3.14 -0.56 -7.68
C ALA A 242 -2.67 0.75 -8.36
N THR A 243 -1.42 1.17 -8.14
CA THR A 243 -0.87 2.39 -8.74
C THR A 243 -0.69 2.24 -10.25
N VAL A 244 -0.11 1.12 -10.69
CA VAL A 244 0.07 0.81 -12.12
C VAL A 244 -1.29 0.70 -12.81
N TRP A 245 -2.23 -0.02 -12.21
CA TRP A 245 -3.57 -0.21 -12.74
C TRP A 245 -4.36 1.10 -12.89
N ALA A 246 -4.31 1.96 -11.86
CA ALA A 246 -4.96 3.26 -11.90
C ALA A 246 -4.39 4.14 -13.02
N ASN A 247 -3.06 4.19 -13.17
CA ASN A 247 -2.41 4.95 -14.24
C ASN A 247 -2.79 4.44 -15.63
N TRP A 248 -2.75 3.12 -15.83
CA TRP A 248 -3.13 2.50 -17.10
C TRP A 248 -4.59 2.78 -17.47
N THR A 249 -5.49 2.79 -16.48
CA THR A 249 -6.90 3.09 -16.75
C THR A 249 -7.11 4.56 -17.14
N ILE A 250 -6.40 5.49 -16.50
CA ILE A 250 -6.46 6.92 -16.87
C ILE A 250 -5.95 7.14 -18.29
N GLN A 251 -4.84 6.49 -18.66
CA GLN A 251 -4.27 6.59 -20.01
C GLN A 251 -5.23 6.04 -21.07
N SER A 252 -5.77 4.84 -20.86
CA SER A 252 -6.71 4.22 -21.81
C SER A 252 -7.99 5.04 -21.98
N GLN A 253 -8.48 5.69 -20.93
CA GLN A 253 -9.61 6.63 -21.05
C GLN A 253 -9.24 7.87 -21.87
N ALA A 254 -8.08 8.49 -21.61
CA ALA A 254 -7.64 9.67 -22.35
C ALA A 254 -7.49 9.38 -23.86
N GLU A 255 -6.97 8.20 -24.22
CA GLU A 255 -6.88 7.77 -25.62
C GLU A 255 -8.26 7.64 -26.28
N VAL A 256 -9.24 7.04 -25.59
CA VAL A 256 -10.62 6.92 -26.10
C VAL A 256 -11.23 8.29 -26.34
N TRP A 257 -11.07 9.23 -25.39
CA TRP A 257 -11.58 10.60 -25.52
C TRP A 257 -10.93 11.35 -26.69
N SER A 258 -9.64 11.14 -26.94
CA SER A 258 -8.94 11.77 -28.07
C SER A 258 -9.40 11.29 -29.45
N ARG A 259 -10.03 10.09 -29.53
CA ARG A 259 -10.53 9.50 -30.79
C ARG A 259 -11.98 9.84 -31.08
N LEU A 260 -12.72 10.33 -30.10
CA LEU A 260 -14.09 10.79 -30.34
C LEU A 260 -14.00 12.01 -31.26
N PRO A 261 -14.78 12.05 -32.37
CA PRO A 261 -14.79 13.21 -33.24
C PRO A 261 -15.14 14.42 -32.39
N THR A 262 -14.23 15.38 -32.29
CA THR A 262 -14.51 16.69 -31.71
C THR A 262 -15.70 17.21 -32.50
N THR A 263 -16.89 17.20 -31.91
CA THR A 263 -18.08 17.74 -32.54
C THR A 263 -17.71 19.13 -33.04
N PRO A 264 -17.86 19.41 -34.34
CA PRO A 264 -17.45 20.70 -34.87
C PRO A 264 -18.17 21.80 -34.08
N SER A 265 -17.38 22.59 -33.34
CA SER A 265 -17.78 23.65 -32.43
C SER A 265 -18.45 24.84 -33.14
N SER A 266 -19.01 24.65 -34.34
CA SER A 266 -19.48 25.73 -35.20
C SER A 266 -20.64 25.31 -36.10
N ALA A 267 -21.56 24.47 -35.64
CA ALA A 267 -22.93 24.59 -36.11
C ALA A 267 -23.51 25.86 -35.46
N ALA A 268 -23.20 27.01 -36.06
CA ALA A 268 -23.85 28.28 -35.77
C ALA A 268 -25.36 28.03 -35.75
N LEU A 269 -25.97 28.17 -34.57
CA LEU A 269 -27.41 28.10 -34.38
C LEU A 269 -28.05 29.16 -35.30
N PRO A 270 -28.83 28.80 -36.34
CA PRO A 270 -29.32 29.74 -37.35
C PRO A 270 -30.31 30.80 -36.83
N TRP A 271 -30.76 30.67 -35.60
CA TRP A 271 -31.85 31.45 -34.99
C TRP A 271 -31.40 32.62 -34.10
N SER A 272 -30.11 32.99 -34.08
CA SER A 272 -29.64 34.13 -33.26
C SER A 272 -29.70 35.50 -33.96
N GLN A 273 -30.33 35.63 -35.13
CA GLN A 273 -30.40 36.91 -35.86
C GLN A 273 -31.70 37.73 -35.73
N ASP A 274 -32.76 37.25 -35.06
CA ASP A 274 -34.02 38.00 -35.00
C ASP A 274 -34.33 38.53 -33.58
N PHE A 275 -33.61 39.55 -33.12
CA PHE A 275 -34.05 40.39 -32.00
C PHE A 275 -33.54 41.85 -32.16
N HIS A 276 -33.98 42.52 -33.23
CA HIS A 276 -33.92 43.99 -33.33
C HIS A 276 -35.18 44.54 -34.00
N ALA A 277 -36.15 44.93 -33.18
CA ALA A 277 -37.23 45.93 -33.38
C ALA A 277 -38.30 45.60 -32.31
N SER A 278 -38.69 46.44 -31.37
CA SER A 278 -39.06 47.85 -31.50
C SER A 278 -39.28 48.41 -30.10
N GLU A 279 -38.63 49.54 -29.76
CA GLU A 279 -39.11 50.45 -28.73
C GLU A 279 -38.79 51.89 -29.15
N HIS A 280 -39.87 52.63 -29.38
CA HIS A 280 -40.08 54.09 -29.33
C HIS A 280 -39.35 55.04 -30.29
#